data_AF-G4Z4W0-F1
#
_entry.id   AF-G4Z4W0-F1
#
_cell.length_a   1.000
_cell.length_b   1.000
_cell.length_c   1.000
_cell.angle_alpha   90.00
_cell.angle_beta   90.00
_cell.angle_gamma   90.00
#
_symmetry.space_group_name_H-M   'P 1'
#
loop_
_entity.id
_entity.type
_entity.pdbx_description
1 polymer ?
#
loop_
_entity_poly.entity_id
_entity_poly.type
_entity_poly.pdbx_seq_one_letter_code
_entity_poly.pdbx_strand_id
1 'polypeptide(L)' 'MVRALKTVTQVWQEWTLGIHGGPAVRGLEELHGSAWRNTPAEKRSFFRRKRIIDRV' A
#
# COMPACT_ATOMS: atom_id res chain seq x y z
N MET A 1 10.12 -6.02 -0.81
CA MET A 1 8.78 -5.64 -0.30
C MET A 1 8.69 -6.08 1.15
N VAL A 2 8.59 -5.14 2.09
CA VAL A 2 8.58 -5.40 3.53
C VAL A 2 7.37 -6.27 3.87
N ARG A 3 7.65 -7.57 4.05
CA ARG A 3 6.67 -8.63 4.29
C ARG A 3 6.37 -8.68 5.78
N ALA A 4 5.41 -7.86 6.22
CA ALA A 4 4.41 -8.17 7.25
C ALA A 4 3.98 -6.88 7.97
N LEU A 5 3.14 -6.07 7.31
CA LEU A 5 2.26 -5.20 8.09
C LEU A 5 1.25 -6.14 8.77
N LYS A 6 1.32 -6.20 10.09
CA LYS A 6 0.54 -7.13 10.91
C LYS A 6 -0.74 -6.50 11.44
N THR A 7 -0.83 -5.16 11.45
CA THR A 7 -1.95 -4.43 12.04
C THR A 7 -2.60 -3.47 11.04
N VAL A 8 -3.88 -3.15 11.29
CA VAL A 8 -4.63 -2.15 10.52
C VAL A 8 -3.92 -0.80 10.56
N THR A 9 -3.41 -0.40 11.73
CA THR A 9 -2.65 0.85 11.91
C THR A 9 -1.43 0.91 11.00
N GLN A 10 -0.68 -0.20 10.88
CA GLN A 10 0.48 -0.26 10.00
C GLN A 10 0.10 -0.15 8.52
N VAL A 11 -1.03 -0.75 8.11
CA VAL A 11 -1.57 -0.62 6.75
C VAL A 11 -1.98 0.83 6.46
N TRP A 12 -2.66 1.48 7.41
CA TRP A 12 -3.04 2.89 7.29
C TRP A 12 -1.82 3.81 7.24
N GLN A 13 -0.78 3.51 8.04
CA GLN A 13 0.47 4.27 8.06
C GLN A 13 1.23 4.15 6.72
N GLU A 14 1.34 2.93 6.16
CA GLU A 14 1.89 2.74 4.80
C GLU A 14 1.10 3.51 3.75
N TRP A 15 -0.23 3.52 3.87
CA TRP A 15 -1.10 4.22 2.93
C TRP A 15 -0.90 5.73 2.96
N THR A 16 -0.77 6.33 4.14
CA THR A 16 -0.79 7.78 4.35
C THR A 16 0.60 8.42 4.44
N LEU A 17 1.53 7.78 5.16
CA LEU A 17 2.86 8.31 5.41
C LEU A 17 3.94 7.60 4.58
N GLY A 18 3.66 6.39 4.12
CA GLY A 18 4.67 5.51 3.50
C GLY A 18 5.42 4.69 4.54
N ILE A 19 6.34 3.84 4.06
CA ILE A 19 7.17 2.99 4.93
C ILE A 19 8.64 3.22 4.63
N HIS A 20 9.48 3.21 5.67
CA HIS A 20 10.94 3.29 5.55
C HIS A 20 11.45 4.45 4.67
N GLY A 21 10.79 5.61 4.73
CA GLY A 21 11.15 6.77 3.90
C GLY A 21 10.75 6.66 2.43
N GLY A 22 10.06 5.59 2.04
CA GLY A 22 9.40 5.48 0.75
C GLY A 22 8.11 6.31 0.69
N PRO A 23 7.65 6.69 -0.51
CA PRO A 23 6.43 7.48 -0.68
C PRO A 23 5.21 6.73 -0.17
N ALA A 24 4.21 7.50 0.29
CA ALA A 24 2.91 6.98 0.68
C ALA A 24 2.26 6.22 -0.48
N VAL A 25 1.69 5.05 -0.20
CA VAL A 25 1.04 4.22 -1.23
C VAL A 25 -0.14 4.96 -1.87
N ARG A 26 -0.82 5.82 -1.11
CA ARG A 26 -1.86 6.71 -1.64
C ARG A 26 -1.32 7.62 -2.73
N GLY A 27 -0.19 8.28 -2.48
CA GLY A 27 0.42 9.19 -3.44
C GLY A 27 0.88 8.46 -4.70
N LEU A 28 1.42 7.24 -4.57
CA LEU A 28 1.76 6.40 -5.72
C LEU A 28 0.54 6.01 -6.55
N GLU A 29 -0.58 5.67 -5.90
CA GLU A 29 -1.81 5.31 -6.59
C GLU A 29 -2.46 6.53 -7.26
N GLU A 30 -2.42 7.71 -6.65
CA GLU A 30 -2.94 8.96 -7.23
C GLU A 30 -2.06 9.45 -8.40
N LEU A 31 -0.74 9.34 -8.30
CA LEU A 31 0.20 9.84 -9.31
C LEU A 31 0.42 8.87 -10.47
N HIS A 32 0.51 7.57 -10.19
CA HIS A 32 0.88 6.55 -11.18
C HIS A 32 -0.23 5.52 -11.44
N GLY A 33 -1.34 5.56 -10.71
CA GLY A 33 -2.42 4.57 -10.85
C GLY A 33 -1.91 3.15 -10.61
N SER A 34 -2.12 2.26 -11.57
CA SER A 34 -1.67 0.87 -11.49
C SER A 34 -0.22 0.64 -11.93
N ALA A 35 0.43 1.66 -12.51
CA ALA A 35 1.74 1.51 -13.16
C ALA A 35 2.89 1.26 -12.18
N TRP A 36 2.74 1.56 -10.89
CA TRP A 36 3.75 1.26 -9.87
C TRP A 36 3.66 -0.18 -9.33
N ARG A 37 2.61 -0.94 -9.70
CA ARG A 37 2.36 -2.33 -9.25
C ARG A 37 2.53 -3.32 -10.40
N ASN A 38 3.73 -3.41 -10.94
CA ASN A 38 4.00 -4.18 -12.16
C ASN A 38 4.05 -5.69 -11.92
N THR A 39 4.37 -6.13 -10.71
CA THR A 39 4.47 -7.56 -10.40
C THR A 39 3.13 -8.12 -9.86
N PRO A 40 2.81 -9.40 -10.13
CA PRO A 40 1.65 -10.06 -9.52
C PRO A 40 1.68 -10.04 -7.97
N ALA A 41 2.88 -10.04 -7.37
CA ALA A 41 3.04 -9.94 -5.94
C ALA A 41 2.63 -8.56 -5.40
N GLU A 42 3.02 -7.47 -6.07
CA GLU A 42 2.62 -6.09 -5.73
C GLU A 42 1.12 -5.90 -5.85
N LYS A 43 0.53 -6.38 -6.96
CA LYS A 43 -0.92 -6.31 -7.17
C LYS A 43 -1.68 -6.99 -6.04
N ARG A 44 -1.33 -8.24 -5.70
CA ARG A 44 -1.97 -8.98 -4.59
C ARG A 44 -1.80 -8.26 -3.25
N SER A 45 -0.59 -7.78 -2.96
CA SER A 45 -0.30 -7.04 -1.73
C SER A 45 -1.16 -5.79 -1.60
N PHE A 46 -1.26 -5.01 -2.68
CA PHE A 46 -2.06 -3.80 -2.73
C PHE A 46 -3.55 -4.09 -2.52
N PHE A 47 -4.15 -5.00 -3.29
CA PHE A 47 -5.59 -5.25 -3.20
C PHE A 47 -6.00 -5.79 -1.83
N ARG A 48 -5.15 -6.59 -1.17
CA ARG A 48 -5.40 -7.05 0.21
C ARG A 48 -5.44 -5.89 1.21
N ARG A 49 -4.53 -4.92 1.08
CA ARG A 49 -4.46 -3.72 1.94
C ARG A 49 -5.56 -2.73 1.63
N LYS A 50 -5.86 -2.52 0.35
CA LYS A 50 -6.94 -1.62 -0.11
C LYS A 50 -8.29 -2.04 0.48
N ARG A 51 -8.57 -3.35 0.54
CA ARG A 51 -9.77 -3.87 1.24
C ARG A 51 -9.85 -3.50 2.72
N ILE A 52 -8.72 -3.31 3.41
CA ILE A 52 -8.68 -2.87 4.81
C ILE A 52 -8.93 -1.36 4.85
N ILE A 53 -8.24 -0.60 4.01
CA ILE A 53 -8.34 0.86 3.93
C ILE A 53 -9.76 1.29 3.55
N ASP A 54 -10.42 0.61 2.61
CA ASP A 54 -11.81 0.89 2.19
C ASP A 54 -12.84 0.58 3.30
N ARG A 55 -12.43 -0.05 4.40
CA ARG A 55 -13.29 -0.46 5.52
C ARG A 55 -13.00 0.29 6.82
N VAL A 56 -11.99 1.17 6.83
CA VAL A 56 -11.61 2.03 7.95
C VAL A 56 -12.07 3.44 7.64
#